data_AF-V7HWL5-F1
#
_entry.id   AF-V7HWL5-F1
#
_cell.length_a   1.000
_cell.length_b   1.000
_cell.length_c   1.000
_cell.angle_alpha   90.00
_cell.angle_beta   90.00
_cell.angle_gamma   90.00
#
_symmetry.space_group_name_H-M   'P 1'
#
loop_
_entity.id
_entity.type
_entity.pdbx_description
1 polymer ?
#
loop_
_entity_poly.entity_id
_entity_poly.type
_entity_poly.pdbx_seq_one_letter_code
_entity_poly.pdbx_strand_id
1 'polypeptide(L)' 'MYYFVQKNSISFKMDATEENRKSLLKQVKSGEVRKVLVKQDIPIETDHSLERLIDDLLKSFDELLPFYKETKK' A
#
# COMPACT_ATOMS: atom_id res chain seq x y z
N MET A 1 -7.01 1.25 0.71
CA MET A 1 -5.59 1.09 0.30
C MET A 1 -5.17 2.15 -0.70
N TYR A 2 -3.88 2.44 -0.76
CA TYR A 2 -3.27 3.34 -1.74
C TYR A 2 -1.90 2.80 -2.18
N TYR A 3 -1.43 3.29 -3.32
CA TYR A 3 -0.04 3.13 -3.75
C TYR A 3 0.82 4.22 -3.13
N PHE A 4 1.90 3.82 -2.48
CA PHE A 4 2.97 4.72 -2.05
C PHE A 4 4.14 4.58 -3.03
N VAL A 5 4.33 5.60 -3.85
CA VAL A 5 5.17 5.56 -5.04
C VAL A 5 6.46 6.33 -4.78
N GLN A 6 7.60 5.76 -5.11
CA GLN A 6 8.90 6.42 -5.05
C GLN A 6 9.42 6.72 -6.46
N LYS A 7 9.52 8.01 -6.78
CA LYS A 7 9.95 8.53 -8.09
C LYS A 7 10.92 9.68 -7.85
N ASN A 8 12.11 9.63 -8.48
CA ASN A 8 13.14 10.67 -8.35
C ASN A 8 13.43 11.07 -6.89
N SER A 9 13.56 10.08 -6.00
CA SER A 9 13.78 10.26 -4.55
C SER A 9 12.62 10.90 -3.77
N ILE A 10 11.51 11.27 -4.41
CA ILE A 10 10.30 11.78 -3.77
C ILE A 10 9.30 10.62 -3.62
N SER A 11 8.59 10.62 -2.49
CA SER A 11 7.50 9.67 -2.26
C SER A 11 6.16 10.39 -2.18
N PHE A 12 5.13 9.82 -2.80
CA PHE A 12 3.76 10.36 -2.77
C PHE A 12 2.71 9.24 -2.73
N LYS A 13 1.52 9.58 -2.25
CA LYS A 13 0.35 8.69 -2.25
C LYS A 13 -0.39 8.82 -3.58
N MET A 14 -0.96 7.71 -4.06
CA MET A 14 -1.81 7.67 -5.22
C MET A 14 -2.89 6.61 -5.03
N ASP A 15 -4.11 6.86 -5.49
CA ASP A 15 -5.23 5.95 -5.27
C ASP A 15 -4.99 4.57 -5.89
N ALA A 16 -5.45 3.52 -5.20
CA ALA A 16 -5.31 2.14 -5.63
C ALA A 16 -6.31 1.75 -6.74
N THR A 17 -6.40 2.53 -7.82
CA THR A 17 -7.27 2.26 -8.97
C THR A 17 -6.56 1.40 -10.02
N GLU A 18 -7.33 0.72 -10.88
CA GLU A 18 -6.79 -0.06 -11.99
C GLU A 18 -6.04 0.79 -13.03
N GLU A 19 -6.49 2.02 -13.25
CA GLU A 19 -5.81 2.98 -14.12
C GLU A 19 -4.41 3.32 -13.58
N ASN A 20 -4.34 3.69 -12.29
CA ASN A 20 -3.08 3.97 -11.60
C ASN A 20 -2.16 2.75 -11.58
N ARG A 21 -2.73 1.55 -11.39
CA ARG A 21 -1.97 0.29 -11.45
C ARG A 21 -1.32 0.09 -12.82
N LYS A 22 -2.07 0.25 -13.91
CA LYS A 22 -1.55 0.11 -15.29
C LYS A 22 -0.49 1.15 -15.60
N SER A 23 -0.68 2.40 -15.15
CA SER A 23 0.30 3.48 -15.30
C SER A 23 1.60 3.17 -14.56
N LEU A 24 1.52 2.78 -13.29
CA LEU A 24 2.67 2.42 -12.46
C LEU A 24 3.45 1.23 -13.02
N LEU A 25 2.77 0.22 -13.56
CA LEU A 25 3.45 -0.91 -14.20
C LEU A 25 4.34 -0.47 -15.37
N LYS A 26 3.92 0.52 -16.17
CA LYS A 26 4.74 1.07 -17.25
C LYS A 26 5.91 1.88 -16.69
N GLN A 27 5.67 2.73 -15.70
CA GLN A 27 6.70 3.58 -15.07
C GLN A 27 7.76 2.78 -14.31
N VAL A 28 7.39 1.65 -13.70
CA VAL A 28 8.34 0.71 -13.09
C VAL A 28 9.19 0.04 -14.17
N LYS A 29 8.57 -0.43 -15.27
CA LYS A 29 9.29 -1.04 -16.39
C LYS A 29 10.25 -0.08 -17.09
N SER A 30 9.93 1.21 -17.17
CA SER A 30 10.82 2.23 -17.72
C SER A 30 11.90 2.71 -16.74
N GLY A 31 11.84 2.31 -15.47
CA GLY A 31 12.77 2.75 -14.42
C GLY A 31 12.47 4.13 -13.84
N GLU A 32 11.42 4.81 -14.31
CA GLU A 32 10.98 6.12 -13.80
C GLU A 32 10.50 6.03 -12.35
N VAL A 33 9.77 4.96 -12.01
CA VAL A 33 9.36 4.65 -10.65
C VAL A 33 10.22 3.50 -10.14
N ARG A 34 10.99 3.75 -9.08
CA ARG A 34 11.88 2.73 -8.50
C ARG A 34 11.14 1.72 -7.62
N LYS A 35 10.08 2.17 -6.94
CA LYS A 35 9.38 1.38 -5.92
C LYS A 35 7.93 1.80 -5.83
N VAL A 36 7.06 0.79 -5.70
CA VAL A 36 5.64 0.97 -5.38
C VAL A 36 5.35 0.07 -4.19
N LEU A 37 4.77 0.63 -3.14
CA LEU A 37 4.25 -0.10 -1.99
C LEU A 37 2.74 -0.01 -1.98
N VAL A 38 2.06 -1.07 -1.58
CA VAL A 38 0.64 -1.04 -1.27
C VAL A 38 0.51 -0.78 0.23
N LYS A 39 -0.26 0.24 0.61
CA LYS A 39 -0.43 0.65 2.00
C LYS A 39 -1.90 0.83 2.34
N GLN A 40 -2.18 0.65 3.63
CA GLN A 40 -3.46 0.91 4.24
C GLN A 40 -3.22 1.76 5.49
N ASP A 41 -3.98 2.84 5.62
CA ASP A 41 -3.96 3.64 6.83
C ASP A 41 -4.93 2.99 7.82
N ILE A 42 -4.52 2.87 9.08
CA ILE A 42 -5.33 2.31 10.17
C ILE A 42 -5.64 3.48 11.10
N PRO A 43 -6.91 3.90 11.22
CA PRO A 43 -7.28 5.00 12.09
C PRO A 43 -7.03 4.59 13.54
N ILE A 44 -6.29 5.43 14.26
CA ILE A 44 -6.10 5.30 15.71
C ILE A 44 -6.92 6.42 16.33
N GLU A 45 -8.03 6.07 16.95
CA GLU A 45 -8.90 7.01 17.67
C GLU A 45 -8.62 6.92 19.17
N THR A 46 -8.84 8.01 19.90
CA THR A 46 -8.49 8.13 21.33
C THR A 46 -9.30 7.21 22.24
N ASP A 47 -10.44 6.70 21.79
CA ASP A 47 -11.36 5.83 22.52
C ASP A 47 -11.25 4.35 22.10
N HIS A 48 -10.36 4.00 21.18
CA HIS A 48 -10.13 2.61 20.80
C HIS A 48 -9.51 1.81 21.96
N SER A 49 -10.12 0.67 22.29
CA SER A 49 -9.47 -0.31 23.18
C SER A 49 -8.29 -0.97 22.46
N LEU A 50 -7.35 -1.51 23.25
CA LEU A 50 -6.20 -2.22 22.71
C LEU A 50 -6.62 -3.43 21.87
N GLU A 51 -7.62 -4.18 22.34
CA GLU A 51 -8.15 -5.36 21.65
C GLU A 51 -8.71 -4.99 20.28
N ARG A 52 -9.50 -3.91 20.20
CA ARG A 52 -10.05 -3.42 18.93
C ARG A 52 -8.96 -2.97 17.96
N LEU A 53 -7.92 -2.29 18.46
CA LEU A 53 -6.78 -1.90 17.63
C LEU A 53 -6.03 -3.13 17.07
N ILE A 54 -5.87 -4.18 17.88
CA ILE A 54 -5.25 -5.45 17.44
C ILE A 54 -6.10 -6.11 16.36
N ASP A 55 -7.42 -6.16 16.52
CA ASP A 55 -8.33 -6.73 15.52
C ASP A 55 -8.27 -5.96 14.18
N ASP A 56 -8.27 -4.63 14.23
CA ASP A 56 -8.14 -3.78 13.04
C ASP A 56 -6.78 -3.95 12.34
N LEU A 57 -5.71 -4.14 13.12
CA LEU A 57 -4.37 -4.45 12.60
C LEU A 57 -4.35 -5.81 11.89
N LEU A 58 -4.86 -6.87 12.54
CA LEU A 58 -4.90 -8.22 11.97
C LEU A 58 -5.71 -8.25 10.67
N LYS A 59 -6.89 -7.60 10.65
CA LYS A 59 -7.70 -7.48 9.43
C LYS A 59 -6.95 -6.77 8.30
N SER A 60 -6.27 -5.66 8.61
CA SER A 60 -5.48 -4.93 7.62
C SER A 60 -4.28 -5.76 7.10
N PHE A 61 -3.69 -6.60 7.95
CA PHE A 61 -2.65 -7.55 7.54
C PHE A 61 -3.18 -8.60 6.57
N ASP A 62 -4.35 -9.18 6.85
CA ASP A 62 -4.99 -10.17 5.97
C ASP A 62 -5.33 -9.58 4.60
N GLU A 63 -5.80 -8.33 4.55
CA GLU A 63 -6.09 -7.61 3.30
C GLU A 63 -4.81 -7.33 2.48
N LEU A 64 -3.67 -7.08 3.12
CA LEU A 64 -2.38 -6.83 2.46
C LEU A 64 -1.61 -8.12 2.09
N LEU A 65 -1.92 -9.25 2.74
CA LEU A 65 -1.20 -10.51 2.55
C LEU A 65 -1.12 -11.00 1.09
N PRO A 66 -2.18 -10.90 0.25
CA PRO A 66 -2.09 -11.27 -1.16
C PRO A 66 -0.99 -10.50 -1.90
N PHE A 67 -0.85 -9.20 -1.67
CA PHE A 67 0.16 -8.37 -2.33
C PHE A 67 1.58 -8.78 -1.93
N TYR A 68 1.79 -9.07 -0.64
CA TYR A 68 3.08 -9.57 -0.17
C TYR A 68 3.44 -10.90 -0.83
N LYS A 69 2.49 -11.84 -0.92
CA LYS A 69 2.71 -13.15 -1.55
C LYS A 69 3.12 -13.02 -3.02
N GLU A 70 2.53 -12.07 -3.76
CA GLU A 70 2.93 -11.81 -5.15
C GLU A 70 4.37 -11.31 -5.29
N THR A 71 4.93 -10.59 -4.29
CA THR A 71 6.34 -10.13 -4.32
C THR A 71 7.37 -11.21 -3.99
N LYS A 72 6.92 -12.40 -3.56
CA LYS A 72 7.78 -13.54 -3.23
C LYS A 72 7.94 -14.55 -4.36
N LYS A 73 7.23 -14.37 -5.46
CA LYS A 73 7.38 -15.15 -6.69
C LYS A 73 8.60 -14.66 -7.47
#